data_AF-A0A1J4ST03-F1
#
_entry.id   AF-A0A1J4ST03-F1
#
_cell.length_a   1.000
_cell.length_b   1.000
_cell.length_c   1.000
_cell.angle_alpha   90.00
_cell.angle_beta   90.00
_cell.angle_gamma   90.00
#
_symmetry.space_group_name_H-M   'P 1'
#
loop_
_entity.id
_entity.type
_entity.pdbx_description
1 polymer ?
#
loop_
_entity_poly.entity_id
_entity_poly.type
_entity_poly.pdbx_seq_one_letter_code
_entity_poly.pdbx_strand_id
1 'polypeptide(L)'
;MTLINCDIGEQGPLHESDRALMEFIHIANIACDGHAGDKESVAAFRALAEQRGVRIAAHLSYPDKPNFGRACMAISDEDLLAALDAQLALLPGVKLVKFHGALYNQACRDARLAELLAGWLKRAGVSGVLAPADSELCAAVYKLSLAVFREAFLDRRYSYDGTAGHLRLVSRGAGNAIITDVGEALAQAGEITKRGRVNVSGDPARPAWKPVKADTVCIHSDSPIALELARKLRAELDQTEKAAIASGVRGNIRLVKPGFCGTAGLPAYGRQHIGVSPGGAMDCFSLRRGNLMLGNPEGSPALEILGPPEIEIVMPGRFVLTGARLEAFLHSGGSEPALLEHSRVYEVLPGDRLTFGGKSYGLNTYFCFRGSEAGGPPPGEVLPFSAVSGWADPQGRIRVLPGPEYHCVKQPGDFFLSQWRTTYKMDKMGIRLAGEPGLSCSMGNMISGAVADGTVQLTPESPIILLRHRQTTGGYPRIFNVISADIDLLGQYAPNQAIHFLQVTLEQARDFARQKEAALDKLRD
;
A
#
# COMPACT_ATOMS: atom_id res chain seq x y z
N MET A 1 -6.58 -2.74 0.57
CA MET A 1 -7.45 -3.70 -0.13
C MET A 1 -7.98 -3.01 -1.37
N THR A 2 -7.74 -3.57 -2.54
CA THR A 2 -8.21 -3.01 -3.81
C THR A 2 -9.66 -3.44 -4.02
N LEU A 3 -10.55 -2.50 -4.35
CA LEU A 3 -11.97 -2.79 -4.58
C LEU A 3 -12.25 -3.03 -6.07
N ILE A 4 -13.17 -3.93 -6.38
CA ILE A 4 -13.67 -4.14 -7.75
C ILE A 4 -14.85 -3.20 -7.99
N ASN A 5 -14.78 -2.36 -9.02
CA ASN A 5 -15.91 -1.57 -9.49
C ASN A 5 -16.32 -1.99 -10.91
N CYS A 6 -17.58 -1.78 -11.27
CA CYS A 6 -18.10 -2.11 -12.60
C CYS A 6 -19.20 -1.14 -13.03
N ASP A 7 -19.26 -0.86 -14.32
CA ASP A 7 -20.29 -0.03 -14.93
C ASP A 7 -21.54 -0.90 -15.16
N ILE A 8 -22.69 -0.53 -14.59
CA ILE A 8 -23.87 -1.40 -14.46
C ILE A 8 -25.13 -0.66 -14.95
N GLY A 9 -26.05 -1.38 -15.57
CA GLY A 9 -27.33 -0.85 -16.03
C GLY A 9 -27.28 -0.23 -17.42
N GLU A 10 -26.19 -0.49 -18.16
CA GLU A 10 -25.99 0.02 -19.52
C GLU A 10 -26.85 -0.71 -20.56
N GLN A 11 -27.31 -1.93 -20.25
CA GLN A 11 -28.11 -2.80 -21.13
C GLN A 11 -29.60 -2.88 -20.74
N GLY A 12 -30.06 -1.99 -19.86
CA GLY A 12 -31.44 -1.96 -19.37
C GLY A 12 -31.65 -2.67 -18.04
N PRO A 13 -32.90 -2.73 -17.54
CA PRO A 13 -33.20 -3.17 -16.18
C PRO A 13 -32.89 -4.65 -15.97
N LEU A 14 -32.05 -4.95 -14.98
CA LEU A 14 -31.68 -6.31 -14.55
C LEU A 14 -31.22 -7.23 -15.69
N HIS A 15 -30.56 -6.65 -16.71
CA HIS A 15 -29.91 -7.44 -17.76
C HIS A 15 -29.05 -8.54 -17.14
N GLU A 16 -29.09 -9.75 -17.72
CA GLU A 16 -28.56 -10.96 -17.07
C GLU A 16 -27.08 -10.83 -16.71
N SER A 17 -26.26 -10.27 -17.61
CA SER A 17 -24.82 -10.04 -17.37
C SER A 17 -24.57 -9.12 -16.18
N ASP A 18 -25.26 -7.98 -16.15
CA ASP A 18 -25.09 -6.93 -15.15
C ASP A 18 -25.57 -7.44 -13.78
N ARG A 19 -26.69 -8.18 -13.75
CA ARG A 19 -27.21 -8.82 -12.54
C ARG A 19 -26.23 -9.86 -11.99
N ALA A 20 -25.58 -10.64 -12.85
CA ALA A 20 -24.58 -11.62 -12.42
C ALA A 20 -23.31 -10.94 -11.87
N LEU A 21 -22.86 -9.85 -12.50
CA LEU A 21 -21.69 -9.07 -12.05
C LEU A 21 -21.84 -8.53 -10.62
N MET A 22 -23.07 -8.16 -10.23
CA MET A 22 -23.39 -7.67 -8.88
C MET A 22 -23.06 -8.66 -7.74
N GLU A 23 -22.75 -9.94 -8.03
CA GLU A 23 -22.30 -10.92 -7.01
C GLU A 23 -20.82 -10.77 -6.65
N PHE A 24 -20.02 -10.20 -7.55
CA PHE A 24 -18.56 -10.24 -7.45
C PHE A 24 -17.93 -8.86 -7.19
N ILE A 25 -18.66 -7.79 -7.50
CA ILE A 25 -18.17 -6.40 -7.38
C ILE A 25 -18.39 -5.81 -5.99
N HIS A 26 -17.69 -4.72 -5.70
CA HIS A 26 -17.81 -3.96 -4.44
C HIS A 26 -18.52 -2.62 -4.65
N ILE A 27 -18.39 -2.05 -5.85
CA ILE A 27 -18.97 -0.78 -6.25
C ILE A 27 -19.66 -0.96 -7.61
N ALA A 28 -20.93 -0.61 -7.71
CA ALA A 28 -21.69 -0.54 -8.95
C ALA A 28 -21.80 0.92 -9.40
N ASN A 29 -21.21 1.26 -10.55
CA ASN A 29 -21.41 2.56 -11.19
C ASN A 29 -22.68 2.46 -12.04
N ILE A 30 -23.80 2.91 -11.49
CA ILE A 30 -25.12 2.73 -12.11
C ILE A 30 -25.33 3.80 -13.19
N ALA A 31 -25.57 3.37 -14.43
CA ALA A 31 -25.89 4.24 -15.56
C ALA A 31 -27.17 5.03 -15.28
N CYS A 32 -27.03 6.34 -15.08
CA CYS A 32 -28.13 7.22 -14.68
C CYS A 32 -28.63 8.08 -15.85
N ASP A 33 -28.95 7.44 -16.98
CA ASP A 33 -29.27 8.11 -18.25
C ASP A 33 -28.04 8.78 -18.91
N GLY A 34 -28.27 9.70 -19.85
CA GLY A 34 -27.23 10.43 -20.60
C GLY A 34 -26.56 9.58 -21.68
N HIS A 35 -25.95 8.46 -21.30
CA HIS A 35 -25.30 7.51 -22.20
C HIS A 35 -26.08 6.19 -22.30
N ALA A 36 -26.63 5.73 -21.16
CA ALA A 36 -27.38 4.50 -21.02
C ALA A 36 -28.17 4.51 -19.70
N GLY A 37 -29.04 3.53 -19.50
CA GLY A 37 -29.91 3.45 -18.32
C GLY A 37 -31.12 4.38 -18.38
N ASP A 38 -32.03 4.19 -17.45
CA ASP A 38 -33.28 4.92 -17.28
C ASP A 38 -33.78 4.78 -15.83
N LYS A 39 -34.92 5.39 -15.51
CA LYS A 39 -35.49 5.35 -14.16
C LYS A 39 -35.77 3.92 -13.67
N GLU A 40 -36.19 3.02 -14.56
CA GLU A 40 -36.53 1.63 -14.21
C GLU A 40 -35.25 0.84 -13.90
N SER A 41 -34.25 0.93 -14.77
CA SER A 41 -32.94 0.31 -14.59
C SER A 41 -32.24 0.80 -13.32
N VAL A 42 -32.22 2.12 -13.10
CA VAL A 42 -31.61 2.72 -11.90
C VAL A 42 -32.27 2.23 -10.63
N ALA A 43 -33.62 2.20 -10.58
CA ALA A 43 -34.35 1.72 -9.42
C ALA A 43 -34.08 0.24 -9.14
N ALA A 44 -34.06 -0.60 -10.19
CA ALA A 44 -33.85 -2.03 -10.06
C ALA A 44 -32.43 -2.36 -9.57
N PHE A 45 -31.39 -1.74 -10.12
CA PHE A 45 -30.02 -1.97 -9.69
C PHE A 45 -29.70 -1.36 -8.33
N ARG A 46 -30.34 -0.23 -7.96
CA ARG A 46 -30.26 0.30 -6.59
C ARG A 46 -30.78 -0.71 -5.57
N ALA A 47 -31.96 -1.28 -5.80
CA ALA A 47 -32.56 -2.28 -4.92
C ALA A 47 -31.67 -3.53 -4.80
N LEU A 48 -31.13 -4.00 -5.93
CA LEU A 48 -30.21 -5.15 -5.94
C LEU A 48 -28.89 -4.85 -5.20
N ALA A 49 -28.34 -3.64 -5.35
CA ALA A 49 -27.14 -3.24 -4.65
C ALA A 49 -27.34 -3.22 -3.14
N GLU A 50 -28.48 -2.69 -2.67
CA GLU A 50 -28.86 -2.69 -1.26
C GLU A 50 -29.01 -4.12 -0.71
N GLN A 51 -29.71 -5.00 -1.44
CA GLN A 51 -29.86 -6.41 -1.07
C GLN A 51 -28.52 -7.13 -0.91
N ARG A 52 -27.53 -6.78 -1.73
CA ARG A 52 -26.21 -7.45 -1.77
C ARG A 52 -25.10 -6.71 -1.02
N GLY A 53 -25.40 -5.58 -0.40
CA GLY A 53 -24.40 -4.74 0.28
C GLY A 53 -23.34 -4.15 -0.66
N VAL A 54 -23.67 -3.98 -1.94
CA VAL A 54 -22.80 -3.37 -2.95
C VAL A 54 -22.93 -1.85 -2.86
N ARG A 55 -21.81 -1.13 -2.83
CA ARG A 55 -21.83 0.35 -2.84
C ARG A 55 -22.24 0.85 -4.21
N ILE A 56 -22.90 2.00 -4.26
CA ILE A 56 -23.36 2.59 -5.52
C ILE A 56 -22.63 3.90 -5.82
N ALA A 57 -22.34 4.12 -7.09
CA ALA A 57 -21.90 5.39 -7.64
C ALA A 57 -22.83 5.77 -8.81
N ALA A 58 -23.11 7.06 -8.99
CA ALA A 58 -23.80 7.51 -10.18
C ALA A 58 -22.83 7.56 -11.36
N HIS A 59 -23.14 6.84 -12.44
CA HIS A 59 -22.36 6.81 -13.67
C HIS A 59 -22.94 7.82 -14.65
N LEU A 60 -22.25 8.96 -14.79
CA LEU A 60 -22.76 10.18 -15.41
C LEU A 60 -22.00 10.53 -16.67
N SER A 61 -22.67 11.12 -17.65
CA SER A 61 -22.11 11.33 -18.99
C SER A 61 -22.58 12.63 -19.63
N TYR A 62 -22.03 12.94 -20.81
CA TYR A 62 -22.75 13.81 -21.73
C TYR A 62 -24.11 13.19 -22.10
N PRO A 63 -25.17 13.99 -22.31
CA PRO A 63 -26.47 13.52 -22.78
C PRO A 63 -26.42 13.10 -24.27
N ASP A 64 -25.69 12.03 -24.53
CA ASP A 64 -25.33 11.53 -25.86
C ASP A 64 -25.63 10.01 -25.95
N LYS A 65 -26.88 9.65 -25.67
CA LYS A 65 -27.36 8.27 -25.68
C LYS A 65 -27.12 7.55 -27.02
N PRO A 66 -27.33 8.20 -28.20
CA PRO A 66 -27.09 7.56 -29.50
C PRO A 66 -25.64 7.09 -29.72
N ASN A 67 -24.66 7.78 -29.14
CA ASN A 67 -23.25 7.37 -29.22
C ASN A 67 -22.71 6.84 -27.88
N PHE A 68 -23.62 6.47 -26.96
CA PHE A 68 -23.28 5.88 -25.66
C PHE A 68 -22.37 6.79 -24.81
N GLY A 69 -22.51 8.11 -24.94
CA GLY A 69 -21.70 9.11 -24.25
C GLY A 69 -20.23 9.14 -24.70
N ARG A 70 -19.90 8.54 -25.85
CA ARG A 70 -18.51 8.40 -26.33
C ARG A 70 -18.08 9.54 -27.26
N ALA A 71 -19.01 10.38 -27.73
CA ALA A 71 -18.66 11.55 -28.53
C ALA A 71 -18.40 12.77 -27.64
N CYS A 72 -17.35 13.52 -27.97
CA CYS A 72 -17.16 14.85 -27.37
C CYS A 72 -18.29 15.75 -27.87
N MET A 73 -18.89 16.52 -26.96
CA MET A 73 -20.03 17.38 -27.29
C MET A 73 -19.70 18.84 -27.00
N ALA A 74 -20.00 19.72 -27.95
CA ALA A 74 -19.97 21.15 -27.74
C ALA A 74 -21.29 21.57 -27.06
N ILE A 75 -21.26 21.67 -25.73
CA ILE A 75 -22.38 22.04 -24.87
C ILE A 75 -21.96 23.16 -23.93
N SER A 76 -22.89 24.06 -23.59
CA SER A 76 -22.61 25.12 -22.63
C SER A 76 -22.36 24.53 -21.23
N ASP A 77 -21.62 25.24 -20.38
CA ASP A 77 -21.41 24.79 -19.00
C ASP A 77 -22.74 24.68 -18.25
N GLU A 78 -23.68 25.59 -18.48
CA GLU A 78 -25.01 25.58 -17.86
C GLU A 78 -25.82 24.34 -18.25
N ASP A 79 -25.90 24.04 -19.55
CA ASP A 79 -26.63 22.88 -20.05
C ASP A 79 -25.98 21.56 -19.62
N LEU A 80 -24.64 21.50 -19.56
CA LEU A 80 -23.92 20.33 -19.06
C LEU A 80 -24.26 20.08 -17.59
N LEU A 81 -24.20 21.11 -16.74
CA LEU A 81 -24.51 20.97 -15.32
C LEU A 81 -25.97 20.59 -15.10
N ALA A 82 -26.91 21.19 -15.84
CA ALA A 82 -28.33 20.83 -15.78
C ALA A 82 -28.58 19.37 -16.20
N ALA A 83 -27.87 18.88 -17.23
CA ALA A 83 -27.94 17.49 -17.64
C ALA A 83 -27.38 16.54 -16.57
N LEU A 84 -26.31 16.93 -15.86
CA LEU A 84 -25.76 16.14 -14.76
C LEU A 84 -26.66 16.15 -13.52
N ASP A 85 -27.33 17.27 -13.23
CA ASP A 85 -28.34 17.35 -12.17
C ASP A 85 -29.52 16.41 -12.46
N ALA A 86 -30.01 16.38 -13.70
CA ALA A 86 -31.08 15.49 -14.13
C ALA A 86 -30.68 14.00 -14.00
N GLN A 87 -29.46 13.64 -14.42
CA GLN A 87 -28.94 12.29 -14.28
C GLN A 87 -28.77 11.92 -12.79
N LEU A 88 -28.15 12.78 -11.97
CA LEU A 88 -27.95 12.53 -10.54
C LEU A 88 -29.27 12.38 -9.77
N ALA A 89 -30.31 13.10 -10.17
CA ALA A 89 -31.64 13.02 -9.57
C ALA A 89 -32.30 11.63 -9.71
N LEU A 90 -31.88 10.81 -10.68
CA LEU A 90 -32.34 9.42 -10.79
C LEU A 90 -31.83 8.52 -9.65
N LEU A 91 -30.72 8.89 -9.00
CA LEU A 91 -30.11 8.14 -7.91
C LEU A 91 -29.98 8.98 -6.63
N PRO A 92 -31.11 9.36 -6.01
CA PRO A 92 -31.10 10.32 -4.90
C PRO A 92 -30.36 9.79 -3.68
N GLY A 93 -29.54 10.66 -3.08
CA GLY A 93 -28.75 10.38 -1.88
C GLY A 93 -27.36 9.79 -2.14
N VAL A 94 -27.02 9.46 -3.38
CA VAL A 94 -25.70 8.94 -3.73
C VAL A 94 -24.60 9.97 -3.45
N LYS A 95 -23.45 9.49 -2.95
CA LYS A 95 -22.31 10.32 -2.54
C LYS A 95 -21.05 10.11 -3.37
N LEU A 96 -21.12 9.21 -4.34
CA LEU A 96 -20.01 8.82 -5.19
C LEU A 96 -20.44 8.94 -6.66
N VAL A 97 -19.58 9.52 -7.49
CA VAL A 97 -19.81 9.69 -8.93
C VAL A 97 -18.66 9.05 -9.71
N LYS A 98 -18.98 8.45 -10.85
CA LYS A 98 -18.02 8.13 -11.91
C LYS A 98 -18.50 8.80 -13.18
N PHE A 99 -17.66 9.61 -13.81
CA PHE A 99 -18.00 10.11 -15.13
C PHE A 99 -17.72 9.02 -16.18
N HIS A 100 -18.44 9.08 -17.29
CA HIS A 100 -18.38 8.10 -18.37
C HIS A 100 -17.82 8.71 -19.66
N GLY A 101 -17.29 7.83 -20.51
CA GLY A 101 -17.08 8.13 -21.93
C GLY A 101 -16.25 9.37 -22.21
N ALA A 102 -16.72 10.21 -23.13
CA ALA A 102 -16.02 11.42 -23.54
C ALA A 102 -15.87 12.43 -22.40
N LEU A 103 -16.92 12.62 -21.59
CA LEU A 103 -16.90 13.54 -20.44
C LEU A 103 -15.78 13.18 -19.47
N TYR A 104 -15.67 11.91 -19.09
CA TYR A 104 -14.59 11.40 -18.24
C TYR A 104 -13.21 11.67 -18.83
N ASN A 105 -13.02 11.29 -20.10
CA ASN A 105 -11.72 11.41 -20.75
C ASN A 105 -11.28 12.86 -20.94
N GLN A 106 -12.22 13.77 -21.24
CA GLN A 106 -11.95 15.20 -21.34
C GLN A 106 -11.66 15.80 -19.96
N ALA A 107 -12.46 15.50 -18.94
CA ALA A 107 -12.22 15.97 -17.57
C ALA A 107 -10.88 15.50 -16.99
N CYS A 108 -10.36 14.36 -17.44
CA CYS A 108 -9.03 13.89 -17.04
C CYS A 108 -7.86 14.70 -17.65
N ARG A 109 -8.14 15.59 -18.61
CA ARG A 109 -7.14 16.32 -19.43
C ARG A 109 -7.32 17.83 -19.43
N ASP A 110 -8.55 18.30 -19.27
CA ASP A 110 -8.90 19.72 -19.31
C ASP A 110 -9.12 20.22 -17.88
N ALA A 111 -8.19 21.06 -17.41
CA ALA A 111 -8.23 21.65 -16.07
C ALA A 111 -9.48 22.52 -15.83
N ARG A 112 -9.97 23.24 -16.85
CA ARG A 112 -11.16 24.09 -16.74
C ARG A 112 -12.40 23.24 -16.53
N LEU A 113 -12.56 22.19 -17.34
CA LEU A 113 -13.67 21.25 -17.20
C LEU A 113 -13.58 20.48 -15.88
N ALA A 114 -12.39 20.05 -15.48
CA ALA A 114 -12.16 19.39 -14.19
C ALA A 114 -12.59 20.27 -13.01
N GLU A 115 -12.23 21.55 -13.01
CA GLU A 115 -12.62 22.51 -11.97
C GLU A 115 -14.12 22.79 -11.94
N LEU A 116 -14.75 22.91 -13.13
CA LEU A 116 -16.20 23.04 -13.25
C LEU A 116 -16.92 21.84 -12.61
N LEU A 117 -16.51 20.62 -12.97
CA LEU A 117 -17.11 19.37 -12.46
C LEU A 117 -16.82 19.19 -10.96
N ALA A 118 -15.61 19.48 -10.48
CA ALA A 118 -15.28 19.42 -9.05
C ALA A 118 -16.15 20.40 -8.24
N GLY A 119 -16.35 21.62 -8.75
CA GLY A 119 -17.25 22.60 -8.15
C GLY A 119 -18.70 22.12 -8.12
N TRP A 120 -19.17 21.49 -9.21
CA TRP A 120 -20.50 20.89 -9.27
C TRP A 120 -20.66 19.75 -8.27
N LEU A 121 -19.73 18.80 -8.19
CA LEU A 121 -19.74 17.69 -7.21
C LEU A 121 -19.95 18.21 -5.78
N LYS A 122 -19.21 19.25 -5.39
CA LYS A 122 -19.32 19.88 -4.07
C LYS A 122 -20.71 20.48 -3.84
N ARG A 123 -21.26 21.22 -4.81
CA ARG A 123 -22.60 21.84 -4.72
C ARG A 123 -23.71 20.80 -4.66
N ALA A 124 -23.58 19.73 -5.43
CA ALA A 124 -24.52 18.60 -5.46
C ALA A 124 -24.45 17.72 -4.20
N GLY A 125 -23.56 18.03 -3.25
CA GLY A 125 -23.40 17.25 -2.02
C GLY A 125 -22.80 15.87 -2.22
N VAL A 126 -22.08 15.66 -3.33
CA VAL A 126 -21.29 14.46 -3.63
C VAL A 126 -19.95 14.58 -2.91
N SER A 127 -19.54 13.52 -2.20
CA SER A 127 -18.34 13.54 -1.37
C SER A 127 -17.14 12.79 -1.97
N GLY A 128 -17.33 12.10 -3.09
CA GLY A 128 -16.20 11.54 -3.82
C GLY A 128 -16.44 11.20 -5.29
N VAL A 129 -15.34 10.91 -5.98
CA VAL A 129 -15.33 10.54 -7.40
C VAL A 129 -14.40 9.36 -7.67
N LEU A 130 -14.70 8.54 -8.68
CA LEU A 130 -13.76 7.58 -9.28
C LEU A 130 -13.02 8.26 -10.44
N ALA A 131 -11.69 8.33 -10.37
CA ALA A 131 -10.86 8.93 -11.40
C ALA A 131 -9.44 8.36 -11.40
N PRO A 132 -8.67 8.44 -12.50
CA PRO A 132 -7.28 8.01 -12.52
C PRO A 132 -6.44 8.94 -11.62
N ALA A 133 -5.47 8.38 -10.90
CA ALA A 133 -4.65 9.15 -9.96
C ALA A 133 -3.95 10.35 -10.61
N ASP A 134 -3.47 10.17 -11.85
CA ASP A 134 -2.72 11.18 -12.60
C ASP A 134 -3.64 11.87 -13.63
N SER A 135 -4.61 12.66 -13.13
CA SER A 135 -5.60 13.37 -13.97
C SER A 135 -5.96 14.76 -13.43
N GLU A 136 -6.38 15.66 -14.33
CA GLU A 136 -6.86 17.00 -13.97
C GLU A 136 -8.08 16.94 -13.04
N LEU A 137 -9.00 16.00 -13.29
CA LEU A 137 -10.16 15.75 -12.42
C LEU A 137 -9.74 15.41 -10.99
N CYS A 138 -8.77 14.50 -10.82
CA CYS A 138 -8.23 14.14 -9.52
C CYS A 138 -7.62 15.36 -8.80
N ALA A 139 -6.81 16.16 -9.51
CA ALA A 139 -6.20 17.37 -8.98
C ALA A 139 -7.25 18.41 -8.54
N ALA A 140 -8.27 18.65 -9.36
CA ALA A 140 -9.35 19.60 -9.06
C ALA A 140 -10.19 19.18 -7.85
N VAL A 141 -10.48 17.88 -7.72
CA VAL A 141 -11.27 17.32 -6.60
C VAL A 141 -10.49 17.41 -5.29
N TYR A 142 -9.18 17.14 -5.30
CA TYR A 142 -8.33 17.30 -4.12
C TYR A 142 -8.26 18.73 -3.60
N LYS A 143 -8.25 19.74 -4.49
CA LYS A 143 -8.29 21.17 -4.09
C LYS A 143 -9.53 21.50 -3.25
N LEU A 144 -10.61 20.73 -3.40
CA LEU A 144 -11.88 20.93 -2.67
C LEU A 144 -12.03 20.00 -1.46
N SER A 145 -11.00 19.23 -1.10
CA SER A 145 -11.01 18.25 0.00
C SER A 145 -12.09 17.17 -0.12
N LEU A 146 -12.50 16.85 -1.36
CA LEU A 146 -13.37 15.73 -1.67
C LEU A 146 -12.55 14.45 -1.84
N ALA A 147 -13.18 13.28 -1.64
CA ALA A 147 -12.50 12.00 -1.77
C ALA A 147 -12.29 11.62 -3.24
N VAL A 148 -11.11 11.08 -3.56
CA VAL A 148 -10.84 10.44 -4.85
C VAL A 148 -10.58 8.97 -4.63
N PHE A 149 -11.37 8.12 -5.27
CA PHE A 149 -11.11 6.69 -5.41
C PHE A 149 -10.30 6.49 -6.68
N ARG A 150 -8.99 6.27 -6.53
CA ARG A 150 -8.09 6.16 -7.68
C ARG A 150 -8.42 4.90 -8.46
N GLU A 151 -8.72 5.03 -9.73
CA GLU A 151 -9.21 3.94 -10.56
C GLU A 151 -8.15 3.47 -11.57
N ALA A 152 -8.09 2.16 -11.76
CA ALA A 152 -7.43 1.53 -12.90
C ALA A 152 -8.40 0.56 -13.58
N PHE A 153 -8.23 0.34 -14.88
CA PHE A 153 -9.02 -0.54 -15.73
C PHE A 153 -8.29 -1.85 -16.00
N LEU A 154 -8.99 -2.98 -15.93
CA LEU A 154 -8.40 -4.31 -16.12
C LEU A 154 -8.57 -4.85 -17.53
N ASP A 155 -9.65 -4.47 -18.19
CA ASP A 155 -10.08 -4.92 -19.52
C ASP A 155 -9.64 -3.96 -20.64
N ARG A 156 -8.83 -2.95 -20.31
CA ARG A 156 -8.34 -1.94 -21.25
C ARG A 156 -6.82 -1.91 -21.27
N ARG A 157 -6.27 -1.65 -22.47
CA ARG A 157 -4.84 -1.36 -22.63
C ARG A 157 -4.53 0.09 -22.32
N TYR A 158 -3.31 0.30 -21.83
CA TYR A 158 -2.77 1.61 -21.51
C TYR A 158 -1.78 2.07 -22.57
N SER A 159 -1.66 3.37 -22.70
CA SER A 159 -0.65 4.10 -23.43
C SER A 159 -0.06 5.17 -22.51
N TYR A 160 1.10 5.70 -22.88
CA TYR A 160 1.76 6.74 -22.11
C TYR A 160 1.94 7.98 -22.98
N ASP A 161 1.40 9.10 -22.52
CA ASP A 161 1.62 10.39 -23.15
C ASP A 161 2.92 10.99 -22.58
N GLY A 162 4.00 10.90 -23.37
CA GLY A 162 5.31 11.41 -22.97
C GLY A 162 5.37 12.94 -22.84
N THR A 163 4.47 13.66 -23.49
CA THR A 163 4.44 15.13 -23.46
C THR A 163 3.77 15.62 -22.19
N ALA A 164 2.62 15.02 -21.84
CA ALA A 164 1.88 15.35 -20.63
C ALA A 164 2.38 14.58 -19.39
N GLY A 165 3.19 13.53 -19.57
CA GLY A 165 3.69 12.70 -18.49
C GLY A 165 2.64 11.78 -17.85
N HIS A 166 1.49 11.58 -18.49
CA HIS A 166 0.33 10.89 -17.92
C HIS A 166 0.03 9.54 -18.59
N LEU A 167 -0.50 8.62 -17.79
CA LEU A 167 -1.11 7.39 -18.28
C LEU A 167 -2.43 7.69 -19.00
N ARG A 168 -2.68 6.98 -20.10
CA ARG A 168 -3.90 7.09 -20.90
C ARG A 168 -4.42 5.71 -21.26
N LEU A 169 -5.73 5.57 -21.43
CA LEU A 169 -6.28 4.38 -22.06
C LEU A 169 -6.11 4.46 -23.57
N VAL A 170 -5.79 3.34 -24.20
CA VAL A 170 -5.82 3.21 -25.67
C VAL A 170 -7.24 3.46 -26.15
N SER A 171 -7.39 4.28 -27.20
CA SER A 171 -8.70 4.61 -27.78
C SER A 171 -9.43 3.36 -28.24
N ARG A 172 -10.73 3.22 -27.94
CA ARG A 172 -11.53 2.04 -28.31
C ARG A 172 -11.56 1.76 -29.83
N GLY A 173 -11.30 2.77 -30.67
CA GLY A 173 -11.20 2.59 -32.13
C GLY A 173 -9.91 1.89 -32.58
N ALA A 174 -8.91 1.73 -31.72
CA ALA A 174 -7.72 0.94 -32.02
C ALA A 174 -8.00 -0.55 -31.81
N GLY A 175 -7.61 -1.39 -32.79
CA GLY A 175 -7.94 -2.83 -32.80
C GLY A 175 -7.42 -3.65 -31.61
N ASN A 176 -6.52 -3.11 -30.80
CA ASN A 176 -5.97 -3.75 -29.60
C ASN A 176 -6.40 -3.08 -28.28
N ALA A 177 -7.36 -2.14 -28.29
CA ALA A 177 -7.67 -1.33 -27.11
C ALA A 177 -8.30 -2.08 -25.93
N ILE A 178 -8.96 -3.21 -26.22
CA ILE A 178 -9.69 -4.05 -25.27
C ILE A 178 -8.91 -5.35 -25.07
N ILE A 179 -8.79 -5.78 -23.83
CA ILE A 179 -8.22 -7.09 -23.49
C ILE A 179 -9.37 -8.10 -23.51
N THR A 180 -9.28 -9.10 -24.37
CA THR A 180 -10.30 -10.14 -24.55
C THR A 180 -9.89 -11.49 -23.96
N ASP A 181 -8.67 -11.60 -23.42
CA ASP A 181 -8.19 -12.78 -22.71
C ASP A 181 -8.28 -12.56 -21.20
N VAL A 182 -8.93 -13.48 -20.50
CA VAL A 182 -9.12 -13.41 -19.04
C VAL A 182 -7.78 -13.55 -18.31
N GLY A 183 -6.86 -14.38 -18.82
CA GLY A 183 -5.54 -14.59 -18.23
C GLY A 183 -4.69 -13.32 -18.28
N GLU A 184 -4.67 -12.63 -19.41
CA GLU A 184 -4.01 -11.34 -19.58
C GLU A 184 -4.59 -10.28 -18.64
N ALA A 185 -5.91 -10.18 -18.53
CA ALA A 185 -6.56 -9.21 -17.64
C ALA A 185 -6.26 -9.48 -16.15
N LEU A 186 -6.23 -10.76 -15.73
CA LEU A 186 -5.82 -11.16 -14.37
C LEU A 186 -4.34 -10.86 -14.11
N ALA A 187 -3.46 -11.12 -15.08
CA ALA A 187 -2.05 -10.77 -14.97
C ALA A 187 -1.87 -9.25 -14.80
N GLN A 188 -2.60 -8.45 -15.59
CA GLN A 188 -2.64 -7.00 -15.45
C GLN A 188 -3.16 -6.57 -14.06
N ALA A 189 -4.22 -7.22 -13.54
CA ALA A 189 -4.72 -6.97 -12.20
C ALA A 189 -3.64 -7.24 -11.13
N GLY A 190 -2.87 -8.34 -11.26
CA GLY A 190 -1.75 -8.66 -10.39
C GLY A 190 -0.64 -7.60 -10.42
N GLU A 191 -0.25 -7.11 -11.60
CA GLU A 191 0.75 -6.04 -11.73
C GLU A 191 0.28 -4.73 -11.09
N ILE A 192 -0.98 -4.35 -11.30
CA ILE A 192 -1.55 -3.12 -10.74
C ILE A 192 -1.61 -3.22 -9.21
N THR A 193 -2.18 -4.32 -8.69
CA THR A 193 -2.50 -4.44 -7.26
C THR A 193 -1.30 -4.80 -6.39
N LYS A 194 -0.38 -5.64 -6.90
CA LYS A 194 0.78 -6.12 -6.13
C LYS A 194 2.04 -5.29 -6.39
N ARG A 195 2.21 -4.77 -7.62
CA ARG A 195 3.45 -4.10 -8.05
C ARG A 195 3.28 -2.61 -8.36
N GLY A 196 2.05 -2.10 -8.40
CA GLY A 196 1.76 -0.68 -8.63
C GLY A 196 2.23 -0.19 -10.00
N ARG A 197 2.14 -1.03 -11.04
CA ARG A 197 2.57 -0.71 -12.40
C ARG A 197 1.65 -1.30 -13.46
N VAL A 198 1.69 -0.73 -14.66
CA VAL A 198 0.93 -1.20 -15.83
C VAL A 198 1.78 -1.20 -17.09
N ASN A 199 1.45 -2.08 -18.03
CA ASN A 199 2.14 -2.17 -19.31
C ASN A 199 1.54 -1.15 -20.30
N VAL A 200 2.40 -0.32 -20.90
CA VAL A 200 2.00 0.68 -21.91
C VAL A 200 2.53 0.37 -23.32
N SER A 201 3.23 -0.77 -23.52
CA SER A 201 3.76 -1.14 -24.84
C SER A 201 2.69 -1.68 -25.78
N GLY A 202 1.58 -2.18 -25.23
CA GLY A 202 0.56 -2.93 -25.98
C GLY A 202 0.94 -4.39 -26.26
N ASP A 203 2.18 -4.81 -25.95
CA ASP A 203 2.68 -6.18 -26.13
C ASP A 203 3.01 -6.82 -24.77
N PRO A 204 2.23 -7.82 -24.31
CA PRO A 204 2.51 -8.56 -23.08
C PRO A 204 3.86 -9.27 -23.06
N ALA A 205 4.37 -9.71 -24.22
CA ALA A 205 5.66 -10.39 -24.32
C ALA A 205 6.85 -9.43 -24.20
N ARG A 206 6.62 -8.13 -24.43
CA ARG A 206 7.64 -7.07 -24.34
C ARG A 206 7.07 -5.87 -23.58
N PRO A 207 6.91 -5.98 -22.26
CA PRO A 207 6.23 -4.95 -21.48
C PRO A 207 7.10 -3.70 -21.32
N ALA A 208 6.46 -2.54 -21.44
CA ALA A 208 7.00 -1.26 -21.02
C ALA A 208 6.25 -0.80 -19.77
N TRP A 209 6.90 -0.89 -18.60
CA TRP A 209 6.25 -0.61 -17.32
C TRP A 209 6.18 0.88 -17.00
N LYS A 210 5.00 1.34 -16.56
CA LYS A 210 4.79 2.66 -15.96
C LYS A 210 4.10 2.54 -14.61
N PRO A 211 4.44 3.38 -13.62
CA PRO A 211 3.81 3.34 -12.31
C PRO A 211 2.34 3.72 -12.41
N VAL A 212 1.48 3.06 -11.63
CA VAL A 212 0.06 3.38 -11.50
C VAL A 212 -0.36 3.26 -10.04
N LYS A 213 -1.26 4.15 -9.59
CA LYS A 213 -1.84 4.11 -8.24
C LYS A 213 -3.34 3.86 -8.36
N ALA A 214 -3.82 2.79 -7.75
CA ALA A 214 -5.23 2.42 -7.80
C ALA A 214 -5.74 1.97 -6.42
N ASP A 215 -6.88 2.52 -6.00
CA ASP A 215 -7.70 2.03 -4.89
C ASP A 215 -8.78 1.06 -5.39
N THR A 216 -9.20 1.23 -6.65
CA THR A 216 -10.23 0.41 -7.29
C THR A 216 -9.76 -0.08 -8.66
N VAL A 217 -10.25 -1.25 -9.05
CA VAL A 217 -10.07 -1.84 -10.37
C VAL A 217 -11.41 -2.00 -11.07
N CYS A 218 -11.52 -1.40 -12.25
CA CYS A 218 -12.72 -1.33 -13.06
C CYS A 218 -12.77 -2.45 -14.09
N ILE A 219 -13.96 -3.01 -14.25
CA ILE A 219 -14.35 -3.91 -15.34
C ILE A 219 -15.55 -3.26 -16.03
N HIS A 220 -15.56 -3.14 -17.35
CA HIS A 220 -16.75 -2.69 -18.06
C HIS A 220 -17.69 -3.88 -18.27
N SER A 221 -18.99 -3.73 -17.98
CA SER A 221 -19.96 -4.82 -18.15
C SER A 221 -20.18 -5.20 -19.62
N ASP A 222 -19.93 -4.28 -20.55
CA ASP A 222 -19.97 -4.51 -22.00
C ASP A 222 -18.82 -5.37 -22.52
N SER A 223 -17.84 -5.72 -21.68
CA SER A 223 -16.70 -6.55 -22.05
C SER A 223 -17.08 -8.04 -22.12
N PRO A 224 -16.67 -8.78 -23.17
CA PRO A 224 -16.99 -10.21 -23.31
C PRO A 224 -16.38 -11.07 -22.19
N ILE A 225 -15.35 -10.57 -21.51
CA ILE A 225 -14.69 -11.27 -20.39
C ILE A 225 -15.19 -10.83 -19.01
N ALA A 226 -16.12 -9.88 -18.93
CA ALA A 226 -16.45 -9.17 -17.69
C ALA A 226 -16.82 -10.12 -16.53
N LEU A 227 -17.77 -11.03 -16.77
CA LEU A 227 -18.29 -11.93 -15.74
C LEU A 227 -17.25 -12.93 -15.25
N GLU A 228 -16.52 -13.56 -16.18
CA GLU A 228 -15.49 -14.52 -15.81
C GLU A 228 -14.32 -13.86 -15.08
N LEU A 229 -13.90 -12.68 -15.55
CA LEU A 229 -12.85 -11.88 -14.91
C LEU A 229 -13.27 -11.46 -13.50
N ALA A 230 -14.47 -10.92 -13.32
CA ALA A 230 -14.97 -10.49 -12.02
C ALA A 230 -15.02 -11.66 -11.02
N ARG A 231 -15.53 -12.82 -11.45
CA ARG A 231 -15.61 -14.03 -10.62
C ARG A 231 -14.23 -14.52 -10.18
N LYS A 232 -13.28 -14.65 -11.11
CA LYS A 232 -11.91 -15.11 -10.82
C LYS A 232 -11.17 -14.11 -9.93
N LEU A 233 -11.24 -12.82 -10.25
CA LEU A 233 -10.62 -11.76 -9.46
C LEU A 233 -11.18 -11.71 -8.04
N ARG A 234 -12.51 -11.85 -7.88
CA ARG A 234 -13.13 -11.88 -6.55
C ARG A 234 -12.64 -13.08 -5.75
N ALA A 235 -12.57 -14.27 -6.36
CA ALA A 235 -12.02 -15.45 -5.71
C ALA A 235 -10.56 -15.27 -5.27
N GLU A 236 -9.70 -14.64 -6.09
CA GLU A 236 -8.32 -14.33 -5.72
C GLU A 236 -8.21 -13.34 -4.56
N LEU A 237 -9.04 -12.28 -4.56
CA LEU A 237 -9.09 -11.30 -3.49
C LEU A 237 -9.61 -11.91 -2.18
N ASP A 238 -10.68 -12.70 -2.25
CA ASP A 238 -11.26 -13.40 -1.09
C ASP A 238 -10.27 -14.45 -0.55
N GLN A 239 -9.53 -15.15 -1.41
CA GLN A 239 -8.48 -16.08 -0.98
C GLN A 239 -7.32 -15.33 -0.31
N THR A 240 -6.95 -14.16 -0.83
CA THR A 240 -5.94 -13.31 -0.21
C THR A 240 -6.39 -12.78 1.14
N GLU A 241 -7.66 -12.40 1.28
CA GLU A 241 -8.25 -11.95 2.54
C GLU A 241 -8.37 -13.09 3.55
N LYS A 242 -8.83 -14.28 3.13
CA LYS A 242 -8.83 -15.49 3.96
C LYS A 242 -7.42 -15.89 4.37
N ALA A 243 -6.45 -15.83 3.47
CA ALA A 243 -5.04 -16.03 3.79
C ALA A 243 -4.54 -14.96 4.77
N ALA A 244 -4.96 -13.70 4.64
CA ALA A 244 -4.62 -12.64 5.57
C ALA A 244 -5.23 -12.87 6.97
N ILE A 245 -6.45 -13.40 7.05
CA ILE A 245 -7.13 -13.77 8.31
C ILE A 245 -6.51 -15.02 8.94
N ALA A 246 -6.16 -16.03 8.13
CA ALA A 246 -5.48 -17.25 8.58
C ALA A 246 -3.99 -17.03 8.87
N SER A 247 -3.40 -15.95 8.34
CA SER A 247 -2.03 -15.51 8.63
C SER A 247 -2.00 -14.50 9.77
N GLY A 248 -0.93 -14.54 10.55
CA GLY A 248 -0.71 -13.59 11.62
C GLY A 248 -1.32 -14.02 12.95
N VAL A 249 -1.21 -13.11 13.92
CA VAL A 249 -1.35 -13.44 15.35
C VAL A 249 -2.76 -13.23 15.90
N ARG A 250 -3.64 -12.54 15.19
CA ARG A 250 -4.96 -12.17 15.70
C ARG A 250 -5.91 -13.38 15.65
N GLY A 251 -6.41 -13.82 16.80
CA GLY A 251 -7.33 -14.97 16.91
C GLY A 251 -6.64 -16.34 16.90
N ASN A 252 -5.39 -16.42 16.43
CA ASN A 252 -4.63 -17.66 16.37
C ASN A 252 -3.79 -17.95 17.62
N ILE A 253 -3.45 -16.90 18.37
CA ILE A 253 -2.68 -16.99 19.62
C ILE A 253 -3.36 -16.19 20.73
N ARG A 254 -2.99 -16.50 21.97
CA ARG A 254 -3.38 -15.78 23.18
C ARG A 254 -2.13 -15.38 23.95
N LEU A 255 -2.05 -14.13 24.38
CA LEU A 255 -1.00 -13.69 25.30
C LEU A 255 -1.42 -14.06 26.72
N VAL A 256 -0.72 -15.01 27.33
CA VAL A 256 -0.88 -15.38 28.75
C VAL A 256 -0.26 -14.29 29.62
N LYS A 257 0.93 -13.81 29.22
CA LYS A 257 1.56 -12.60 29.77
C LYS A 257 1.82 -11.65 28.60
N PRO A 258 1.39 -10.38 28.70
CA PRO A 258 1.44 -9.48 27.55
C PRO A 258 2.86 -9.08 27.14
N GLY A 259 3.84 -9.12 28.06
CA GLY A 259 5.19 -8.61 27.77
C GLY A 259 5.17 -7.14 27.31
N PHE A 260 6.22 -6.71 26.61
CA PHE A 260 6.22 -5.44 25.88
C PHE A 260 6.27 -5.73 24.39
N CYS A 261 5.11 -6.03 23.83
CA CYS A 261 4.94 -6.38 22.44
C CYS A 261 3.66 -5.77 21.85
N GLY A 262 3.56 -5.75 20.53
CA GLY A 262 2.37 -5.28 19.83
C GLY A 262 2.29 -5.85 18.43
N THR A 263 1.08 -5.90 17.88
CA THR A 263 0.90 -6.34 16.50
C THR A 263 1.41 -5.26 15.54
N ALA A 264 2.27 -5.66 14.62
CA ALA A 264 2.81 -4.79 13.58
C ALA A 264 2.65 -5.43 12.21
N GLY A 265 2.35 -4.62 11.20
CA GLY A 265 2.42 -4.98 9.79
C GLY A 265 3.37 -4.03 9.06
N LEU A 266 3.29 -4.01 7.72
CA LEU A 266 4.05 -3.01 6.96
C LEU A 266 3.53 -1.58 7.19
N PRO A 267 4.39 -0.56 7.09
CA PRO A 267 3.98 0.84 7.19
C PRO A 267 2.97 1.22 6.10
N ALA A 268 1.97 2.03 6.46
CA ALA A 268 0.91 2.47 5.56
C ALA A 268 1.19 3.88 5.01
N TYR A 269 1.79 3.96 3.83
CA TYR A 269 2.07 5.23 3.16
C TYR A 269 0.86 5.79 2.38
N GLY A 270 0.88 7.09 2.09
CA GLY A 270 -0.12 7.79 1.27
C GLY A 270 -1.01 8.78 2.04
N ARG A 271 -0.95 8.79 3.38
CA ARG A 271 -1.77 9.65 4.24
C ARG A 271 -0.97 10.73 4.98
N GLN A 272 0.32 10.87 4.68
CA GLN A 272 1.20 11.83 5.35
C GLN A 272 0.79 13.29 5.08
N HIS A 273 0.19 13.55 3.92
CA HIS A 273 -0.32 14.86 3.54
C HIS A 273 -1.47 15.36 4.44
N ILE A 274 -2.16 14.46 5.17
CA ILE A 274 -3.16 14.79 6.20
C ILE A 274 -2.65 14.56 7.63
N GLY A 275 -1.33 14.47 7.83
CA GLY A 275 -0.73 14.38 9.17
C GLY A 275 -0.68 12.97 9.76
N VAL A 276 -1.01 11.91 9.01
CA VAL A 276 -0.97 10.53 9.51
C VAL A 276 0.40 9.90 9.26
N SER A 277 1.04 9.44 10.35
CA SER A 277 2.32 8.72 10.30
C SER A 277 2.19 7.34 9.66
N PRO A 278 3.22 6.81 8.96
CA PRO A 278 3.17 5.47 8.37
C PRO A 278 2.96 4.33 9.38
N GLY A 279 3.55 4.46 10.57
CA GLY A 279 3.53 3.42 11.60
C GLY A 279 4.17 2.11 11.12
N GLY A 280 3.65 0.98 11.60
CA GLY A 280 4.13 -0.36 11.22
C GLY A 280 5.37 -0.83 11.98
N ALA A 281 5.96 -1.93 11.50
CA ALA A 281 7.11 -2.59 12.10
C ALA A 281 8.40 -1.78 11.99
N MET A 282 9.21 -1.79 13.04
CA MET A 282 10.49 -1.09 13.11
C MET A 282 11.57 -1.69 12.22
N ASP A 283 11.51 -3.01 12.02
CA ASP A 283 12.38 -3.80 11.14
C ASP A 283 11.47 -4.60 10.21
N CYS A 284 11.10 -3.95 9.10
CA CYS A 284 10.22 -4.54 8.09
C CYS A 284 10.87 -5.74 7.40
N PHE A 285 12.21 -5.79 7.31
CA PHE A 285 12.90 -6.92 6.71
C PHE A 285 12.67 -8.21 7.50
N SER A 286 12.84 -8.19 8.83
CA SER A 286 12.59 -9.35 9.68
C SER A 286 11.12 -9.79 9.65
N LEU A 287 10.18 -8.82 9.71
CA LEU A 287 8.76 -9.11 9.58
C LEU A 287 8.42 -9.80 8.24
N ARG A 288 8.85 -9.22 7.12
CA ARG A 288 8.59 -9.76 5.77
C ARG A 288 9.19 -11.14 5.63
N ARG A 289 10.43 -11.29 6.08
CA ARG A 289 11.15 -12.55 6.07
C ARG A 289 10.40 -13.65 6.84
N GLY A 290 9.97 -13.38 8.07
CA GLY A 290 9.21 -14.37 8.85
C GLY A 290 7.89 -14.76 8.18
N ASN A 291 7.18 -13.80 7.59
CA ASN A 291 5.97 -14.09 6.82
C ASN A 291 6.25 -14.92 5.56
N LEU A 292 7.26 -14.56 4.77
CA LEU A 292 7.65 -15.29 3.57
C LEU A 292 8.08 -16.74 3.88
N MET A 293 8.83 -16.95 4.97
CA MET A 293 9.19 -18.30 5.45
C MET A 293 7.98 -19.16 5.82
N LEU A 294 6.82 -18.56 6.11
CA LEU A 294 5.56 -19.25 6.36
C LEU A 294 4.66 -19.31 5.11
N GLY A 295 5.09 -18.75 3.97
CA GLY A 295 4.26 -18.59 2.78
C GLY A 295 3.11 -17.58 2.96
N ASN A 296 3.17 -16.72 3.98
CA ASN A 296 2.21 -15.63 4.19
C ASN A 296 2.46 -14.49 3.19
N PRO A 297 1.44 -13.66 2.89
CA PRO A 297 1.69 -12.33 2.36
C PRO A 297 2.75 -11.61 3.20
N GLU A 298 3.75 -11.00 2.56
CA GLU A 298 4.93 -10.47 3.26
C GLU A 298 4.59 -9.44 4.34
N GLY A 299 3.47 -8.71 4.18
CA GLY A 299 3.01 -7.71 5.14
C GLY A 299 2.01 -8.20 6.18
N SER A 300 1.81 -9.53 6.30
CA SER A 300 0.88 -10.10 7.28
C SER A 300 1.22 -9.64 8.71
N PRO A 301 0.21 -9.32 9.54
CA PRO A 301 0.47 -8.83 10.89
C PRO A 301 1.19 -9.86 11.76
N ALA A 302 2.34 -9.48 12.31
CA ALA A 302 3.15 -10.27 13.22
C ALA A 302 3.18 -9.61 14.61
N LEU A 303 3.57 -10.36 15.64
CA LEU A 303 3.84 -9.78 16.96
C LEU A 303 5.27 -9.24 17.00
N GLU A 304 5.42 -7.92 17.09
CA GLU A 304 6.69 -7.24 17.34
C GLU A 304 6.97 -7.21 18.85
N ILE A 305 8.03 -7.90 19.27
CA ILE A 305 8.39 -8.20 20.65
C ILE A 305 9.64 -7.41 21.06
N LEU A 306 9.44 -6.42 21.93
CA LEU A 306 10.52 -5.67 22.57
C LEU A 306 10.90 -6.33 23.91
N GLY A 307 9.90 -6.66 24.72
CA GLY A 307 10.01 -7.40 25.98
C GLY A 307 9.22 -8.70 25.94
N PRO A 308 9.73 -9.80 26.52
CA PRO A 308 9.21 -11.14 26.33
C PRO A 308 7.76 -11.31 26.79
N PRO A 309 6.82 -11.74 25.92
CA PRO A 309 5.49 -12.19 26.32
C PRO A 309 5.51 -13.66 26.79
N GLU A 310 4.36 -14.19 27.17
CA GLU A 310 4.11 -15.64 27.18
C GLU A 310 2.94 -15.90 26.23
N ILE A 311 3.15 -16.80 25.26
CA ILE A 311 2.21 -17.02 24.16
C ILE A 311 1.63 -18.43 24.28
N GLU A 312 0.30 -18.54 24.26
CA GLU A 312 -0.42 -19.81 24.11
C GLU A 312 -0.99 -19.90 22.69
N ILE A 313 -0.78 -21.04 22.05
CA ILE A 313 -1.31 -21.35 20.72
C ILE A 313 -2.78 -21.72 20.86
N VAL A 314 -3.65 -21.03 20.12
CA VAL A 314 -5.11 -21.25 20.15
C VAL A 314 -5.56 -22.09 18.95
N MET A 315 -5.00 -21.82 17.78
CA MET A 315 -5.28 -22.54 16.54
C MET A 315 -4.06 -23.37 16.12
N PRO A 316 -4.24 -24.60 15.58
CA PRO A 316 -3.13 -25.36 15.04
C PRO A 316 -2.48 -24.60 13.88
N GLY A 317 -1.16 -24.69 13.74
CA GLY A 317 -0.47 -23.97 12.69
C GLY A 317 1.04 -24.04 12.76
N ARG A 318 1.67 -23.03 12.18
CA ARG A 318 3.13 -22.89 12.10
C ARG A 318 3.55 -21.49 12.52
N PHE A 319 4.73 -21.40 13.10
CA PHE A 319 5.32 -20.11 13.47
C PHE A 319 6.81 -20.04 13.13
N VAL A 320 7.32 -18.81 13.08
CA VAL A 320 8.76 -18.53 13.02
C VAL A 320 9.09 -17.30 13.84
N LEU A 321 10.24 -17.34 14.51
CA LEU A 321 10.84 -16.19 15.18
C LEU A 321 11.93 -15.58 14.28
N THR A 322 11.92 -14.26 14.11
CA THR A 322 12.94 -13.50 13.34
C THR A 322 13.33 -12.21 14.06
N GLY A 323 14.31 -11.47 13.54
CA GLY A 323 14.82 -10.25 14.16
C GLY A 323 15.86 -10.53 15.25
N ALA A 324 15.82 -9.76 16.33
CA ALA A 324 16.70 -9.92 17.48
C ALA A 324 16.59 -11.33 18.07
N ARG A 325 17.74 -11.96 18.38
CA ARG A 325 17.75 -13.29 19.00
C ARG A 325 17.29 -13.18 20.45
N LEU A 326 16.04 -13.58 20.67
CA LEU A 326 15.40 -13.74 21.96
C LEU A 326 15.32 -15.23 22.25
N GLU A 327 15.96 -15.67 23.32
CA GLU A 327 15.87 -17.07 23.76
C GLU A 327 14.41 -17.45 23.98
N ALA A 328 13.99 -18.59 23.41
CA ALA A 328 12.60 -19.01 23.40
C ALA A 328 12.51 -20.52 23.57
N PHE A 329 11.49 -20.98 24.27
CA PHE A 329 11.24 -22.38 24.57
C PHE A 329 9.80 -22.72 24.20
N LEU A 330 9.60 -23.85 23.52
CA LEU A 330 8.30 -24.41 23.20
C LEU A 330 7.95 -25.50 24.21
N HIS A 331 6.77 -25.39 24.80
CA HIS A 331 6.20 -26.34 25.75
C HIS A 331 5.05 -27.07 25.06
N SER A 332 5.24 -28.35 24.78
CA SER A 332 4.25 -29.22 24.14
C SER A 332 3.92 -30.41 25.04
N GLY A 333 2.69 -30.43 25.57
CA GLY A 333 2.06 -31.55 26.28
C GLY A 333 2.98 -32.45 27.12
N GLY A 334 3.35 -32.03 28.33
CA GLY A 334 4.04 -32.87 29.34
C GLY A 334 5.50 -33.24 29.03
N SER A 335 6.04 -32.81 27.88
CA SER A 335 7.45 -32.97 27.53
C SER A 335 8.31 -31.84 28.10
N GLU A 336 9.60 -32.07 28.24
CA GLU A 336 10.57 -31.02 28.59
C GLU A 336 10.55 -29.88 27.54
N PRO A 337 10.71 -28.60 27.96
CA PRO A 337 10.67 -27.48 27.04
C PRO A 337 11.78 -27.54 25.98
N ALA A 338 11.40 -27.46 24.71
CA ALA A 338 12.34 -27.48 23.59
C ALA A 338 12.88 -26.07 23.31
N LEU A 339 14.20 -25.90 23.28
CA LEU A 339 14.82 -24.65 22.87
C LEU A 339 14.56 -24.36 21.39
N LEU A 340 14.14 -23.15 21.07
CA LEU A 340 13.82 -22.69 19.73
C LEU A 340 15.01 -21.95 19.10
N GLU A 341 15.22 -22.23 17.82
CA GLU A 341 16.13 -21.52 16.94
C GLU A 341 15.35 -20.46 16.16
N HIS A 342 15.88 -19.24 16.10
CA HIS A 342 15.30 -18.21 15.24
C HIS A 342 15.53 -18.59 13.78
N SER A 343 14.61 -18.16 12.92
CA SER A 343 14.65 -18.41 11.48
C SER A 343 14.51 -19.88 11.10
N ARG A 344 13.69 -20.59 11.86
CA ARG A 344 13.24 -21.94 11.59
C ARG A 344 11.74 -22.02 11.76
N VAL A 345 11.07 -22.74 10.86
CA VAL A 345 9.62 -22.94 10.90
C VAL A 345 9.31 -24.10 11.84
N TYR A 346 8.40 -23.86 12.79
CA TYR A 346 7.93 -24.84 13.77
C TYR A 346 6.44 -25.11 13.56
N GLU A 347 6.01 -26.35 13.76
CA GLU A 347 4.59 -26.70 13.86
C GLU A 347 4.15 -26.71 15.32
N VAL A 348 2.90 -26.30 15.54
CA VAL A 348 2.29 -26.20 16.87
C VAL A 348 0.83 -26.58 16.84
N LEU A 349 0.36 -27.10 17.97
CA LEU A 349 -1.02 -27.49 18.23
C LEU A 349 -1.65 -26.57 19.27
N PRO A 350 -3.00 -26.49 19.32
CA PRO A 350 -3.69 -25.78 20.39
C PRO A 350 -3.24 -26.24 21.77
N GLY A 351 -2.96 -25.29 22.66
CA GLY A 351 -2.47 -25.54 24.02
C GLY A 351 -0.95 -25.52 24.15
N ASP A 352 -0.19 -25.61 23.05
CA ASP A 352 1.26 -25.37 23.09
C ASP A 352 1.56 -23.96 23.60
N ARG A 353 2.67 -23.81 24.34
CA ARG A 353 3.09 -22.51 24.90
C ARG A 353 4.51 -22.14 24.54
N LEU A 354 4.73 -20.86 24.28
CA LEU A 354 6.06 -20.28 24.15
C LEU A 354 6.37 -19.41 25.35
N THR A 355 7.50 -19.69 25.99
CA THR A 355 8.11 -18.84 27.00
C THR A 355 9.44 -18.32 26.48
N PHE A 356 9.86 -17.16 26.97
CA PHE A 356 11.07 -16.50 26.49
C PHE A 356 12.02 -16.18 27.65
N GLY A 357 13.31 -16.28 27.38
CA GLY A 357 14.40 -15.95 28.29
C GLY A 357 15.02 -14.58 27.98
N GLY A 358 16.34 -14.53 28.01
CA GLY A 358 17.12 -13.32 27.74
C GLY A 358 17.21 -12.98 26.25
N LYS A 359 17.42 -11.69 25.95
CA LYS A 359 17.77 -11.23 24.60
C LYS A 359 19.30 -11.13 24.50
N SER A 360 19.89 -11.81 23.51
CA SER A 360 21.35 -11.86 23.35
C SER A 360 21.89 -10.61 22.64
N TYR A 361 21.21 -10.17 21.58
CA TYR A 361 21.55 -8.97 20.80
C TYR A 361 20.33 -8.46 20.03
N GLY A 362 20.41 -7.21 19.57
CA GLY A 362 19.32 -6.54 18.85
C GLY A 362 18.19 -6.09 19.79
N LEU A 363 17.14 -5.50 19.22
CA LEU A 363 16.05 -4.90 19.97
C LEU A 363 14.67 -5.48 19.63
N ASN A 364 14.32 -5.65 18.36
CA ASN A 364 12.98 -6.11 17.96
C ASN A 364 13.01 -7.56 17.46
N THR A 365 12.23 -8.43 18.10
CA THR A 365 11.97 -9.81 17.67
C THR A 365 10.58 -9.89 17.05
N TYR A 366 10.37 -10.69 16.02
CA TYR A 366 9.06 -10.88 15.39
C TYR A 366 8.62 -12.33 15.49
N PHE A 367 7.42 -12.54 16.03
CA PHE A 367 6.71 -13.82 15.98
C PHE A 367 5.68 -13.74 14.85
N CYS A 368 5.95 -14.49 13.78
CA CYS A 368 5.04 -14.65 12.65
C CYS A 368 4.30 -15.98 12.78
N PHE A 369 3.04 -16.05 12.35
CA PHE A 369 2.20 -17.24 12.50
C PHE A 369 1.38 -17.50 11.23
N ARG A 370 1.03 -18.77 11.00
CA ARG A 370 0.09 -19.21 9.96
C ARG A 370 -0.73 -20.39 10.46
N GLY A 371 -2.06 -20.32 10.37
CA GLY A 371 -2.94 -21.45 10.69
C GLY A 371 -2.80 -22.61 9.70
N SER A 372 -3.02 -23.84 10.17
CA SER A 372 -2.86 -25.07 9.37
C SER A 372 -3.81 -25.16 8.17
N GLU A 373 -5.01 -24.60 8.27
CA GLU A 373 -6.00 -24.58 7.18
C GLU A 373 -5.53 -23.78 5.94
N ALA A 374 -4.51 -22.93 6.08
CA ALA A 374 -3.97 -22.12 4.98
C ALA A 374 -2.88 -22.82 4.15
N GLY A 375 -2.47 -24.05 4.48
CA GLY A 375 -1.30 -24.70 3.84
C GLY A 375 0.02 -23.97 4.16
N GLY A 376 1.08 -24.19 3.38
CA GLY A 376 2.36 -23.47 3.51
C GLY A 376 3.61 -24.37 3.45
N PRO A 377 4.81 -23.78 3.41
CA PRO A 377 6.07 -24.54 3.37
C PRO A 377 6.25 -25.39 4.64
N PRO A 378 6.74 -26.63 4.52
CA PRO A 378 6.94 -27.52 5.67
C PRO A 378 8.03 -26.95 6.60
N PRO A 379 8.14 -27.46 7.85
CA PRO A 379 9.27 -27.19 8.71
C PRO A 379 10.60 -27.38 7.95
N GLY A 380 11.48 -26.40 8.07
CA GLY A 380 12.73 -26.35 7.31
C GLY A 380 13.96 -26.19 8.20
N GLU A 381 15.13 -26.14 7.57
CA GLU A 381 16.39 -25.82 8.23
C GLU A 381 16.43 -24.35 8.68
N VAL A 382 17.36 -24.06 9.61
CA VAL A 382 17.61 -22.70 10.05
C VAL A 382 18.22 -21.91 8.90
N LEU A 383 17.57 -20.82 8.50
CA LEU A 383 18.14 -19.85 7.57
C LEU A 383 18.68 -18.66 8.41
N PRO A 384 19.99 -18.49 8.65
CA PRO A 384 20.45 -17.38 9.47
C PRO A 384 20.30 -16.04 8.75
N PHE A 385 20.19 -14.94 9.51
CA PHE A 385 20.13 -13.59 8.92
C PHE A 385 21.33 -13.29 8.02
N SER A 386 22.53 -13.77 8.39
CA SER A 386 23.76 -13.63 7.60
C SER A 386 23.68 -14.24 6.20
N ALA A 387 22.84 -15.24 5.98
CA ALA A 387 22.64 -15.84 4.65
C ALA A 387 21.83 -14.93 3.71
N VAL A 388 21.08 -13.95 4.26
CA VAL A 388 20.16 -13.09 3.52
C VAL A 388 20.39 -11.59 3.75
N SER A 389 21.44 -11.22 4.47
CA SER A 389 21.78 -9.83 4.79
C SER A 389 22.93 -9.26 3.94
N GLY A 390 23.23 -9.87 2.78
CA GLY A 390 24.35 -9.47 1.92
C GLY A 390 24.28 -8.03 1.37
N TRP A 391 23.12 -7.37 1.49
CA TRP A 391 22.95 -5.96 1.16
C TRP A 391 23.46 -5.02 2.26
N ALA A 392 23.52 -5.47 3.53
CA ALA A 392 23.95 -4.67 4.67
C ALA A 392 25.47 -4.41 4.61
N ASP A 393 25.93 -3.29 5.19
CA ASP A 393 27.36 -2.99 5.23
C ASP A 393 28.09 -4.02 6.12
N PRO A 394 29.15 -4.68 5.62
CA PRO A 394 29.85 -5.73 6.38
C PRO A 394 30.56 -5.22 7.64
N GLN A 395 30.78 -3.91 7.76
CA GLN A 395 31.34 -3.28 8.97
C GLN A 395 30.25 -2.78 9.93
N GLY A 396 28.97 -3.02 9.63
CA GLY A 396 27.85 -2.61 10.48
C GLY A 396 27.58 -1.10 10.50
N ARG A 397 28.01 -0.35 9.47
CA ARG A 397 27.74 1.08 9.34
C ARG A 397 26.37 1.31 8.70
N ILE A 398 25.72 2.40 9.09
CA ILE A 398 24.45 2.86 8.50
C ILE A 398 24.73 3.84 7.37
N ARG A 399 24.25 3.53 6.17
CA ARG A 399 24.51 4.35 4.98
C ARG A 399 23.52 5.49 4.86
N VAL A 400 24.04 6.67 4.53
CA VAL A 400 23.27 7.92 4.42
C VAL A 400 23.53 8.65 3.11
N LEU A 401 22.53 9.41 2.66
CA LEU A 401 22.63 10.40 1.60
C LEU A 401 22.66 11.81 2.23
N PRO A 402 23.35 12.79 1.60
CA PRO A 402 23.18 14.20 1.94
C PRO A 402 21.72 14.61 1.87
N GLY A 403 21.24 15.29 2.92
CA GLY A 403 19.88 15.84 2.96
C GLY A 403 19.78 17.20 2.27
N PRO A 404 18.56 17.76 2.12
CA PRO A 404 18.36 19.04 1.44
C PRO A 404 19.11 20.21 2.11
N GLU A 405 19.20 20.20 3.44
CA GLU A 405 19.91 21.23 4.22
C GLU A 405 21.34 20.81 4.57
N TYR A 406 21.92 19.81 3.91
CA TYR A 406 23.30 19.37 4.14
C TYR A 406 24.33 20.52 4.02
N HIS A 407 24.10 21.44 3.08
CA HIS A 407 24.94 22.61 2.84
C HIS A 407 25.04 23.57 4.05
N CYS A 408 24.13 23.48 5.03
CA CYS A 408 24.19 24.32 6.23
C CYS A 408 25.21 23.83 7.26
N VAL A 409 25.65 22.57 7.16
CA VAL A 409 26.54 21.94 8.13
C VAL A 409 27.96 22.47 7.90
N LYS A 410 28.59 23.06 8.93
CA LYS A 410 29.90 23.73 8.77
C LYS A 410 31.04 22.75 8.47
N GLN A 411 31.02 21.58 9.14
CA GLN A 411 32.02 20.51 9.00
C GLN A 411 31.30 19.16 8.89
N PRO A 412 30.69 18.85 7.74
CA PRO A 412 29.86 17.65 7.61
C PRO A 412 30.68 16.35 7.71
N GLY A 413 32.00 16.41 7.48
CA GLY A 413 32.92 15.30 7.69
C GLY A 413 32.90 14.76 9.12
N ASP A 414 32.66 15.62 10.10
CA ASP A 414 32.60 15.26 11.52
C ASP A 414 31.52 14.21 11.76
N PHE A 415 30.39 14.26 11.06
CA PHE A 415 29.32 13.28 11.22
C PHE A 415 29.80 11.82 11.03
N PHE A 416 30.81 11.61 10.18
CA PHE A 416 31.37 10.31 9.88
C PHE A 416 32.56 9.95 10.77
N LEU A 417 33.19 10.93 11.42
CA LEU A 417 34.31 10.76 12.34
C LEU A 417 33.85 10.63 13.80
N SER A 418 32.70 11.21 14.14
CA SER A 418 32.17 11.19 15.50
C SER A 418 31.80 9.79 15.95
N GLN A 419 32.09 9.52 17.23
CA GLN A 419 31.72 8.27 17.89
C GLN A 419 30.27 8.35 18.39
N TRP A 420 29.31 8.27 17.48
CA TRP A 420 27.90 8.37 17.84
C TRP A 420 27.44 7.16 18.68
N ARG A 421 26.57 7.45 19.63
CA ARG A 421 25.81 6.49 20.40
C ARG A 421 24.33 6.82 20.36
N THR A 422 23.49 5.80 20.33
CA THR A 422 22.06 5.95 20.58
C THR A 422 21.83 6.34 22.04
N THR A 423 20.80 7.14 22.31
CA THR A 423 20.49 7.59 23.69
C THR A 423 19.22 6.92 24.23
N TYR A 424 18.98 7.02 25.54
CA TYR A 424 17.73 6.59 26.17
C TYR A 424 16.51 7.42 25.74
N LYS A 425 16.72 8.58 25.11
CA LYS A 425 15.66 9.40 24.50
C LYS A 425 15.36 8.92 23.08
N MET A 426 15.09 7.62 22.95
CA MET A 426 14.70 6.99 21.68
C MET A 426 13.39 6.22 21.84
N ASP A 427 12.60 6.20 20.78
CA ASP A 427 11.32 5.50 20.70
C ASP A 427 11.03 5.12 19.24
N LYS A 428 9.79 4.76 18.91
CA LYS A 428 9.40 4.44 17.53
C LYS A 428 9.33 5.66 16.60
N MET A 429 9.37 6.88 17.13
CA MET A 429 9.39 8.12 16.36
C MET A 429 10.81 8.49 15.93
N GLY A 430 11.81 8.28 16.79
CA GLY A 430 13.18 8.61 16.43
C GLY A 430 14.27 8.09 17.38
N ILE A 431 15.50 8.06 16.85
CA ILE A 431 16.73 7.75 17.58
C ILE A 431 17.53 9.03 17.73
N ARG A 432 17.65 9.52 18.96
CA ARG A 432 18.54 10.64 19.26
C ARG A 432 19.96 10.15 19.47
N LEU A 433 20.91 10.84 18.84
CA LEU A 433 22.33 10.54 18.89
C LEU A 433 23.03 11.43 19.91
N ALA A 434 24.09 10.90 20.52
CA ALA A 434 25.07 11.64 21.30
C ALA A 434 26.48 11.20 20.85
N GLY A 435 27.39 12.15 20.66
CA GLY A 435 28.73 11.86 20.15
C GLY A 435 29.56 13.12 20.03
N GLU A 436 30.88 12.95 20.04
CA GLU A 436 31.87 14.01 19.88
C GLU A 436 32.81 13.71 18.70
N PRO A 437 33.25 14.71 17.91
CA PRO A 437 32.78 16.10 17.98
C PRO A 437 31.29 16.21 17.60
N GLY A 438 30.57 17.13 18.24
CA GLY A 438 29.21 17.46 17.84
C GLY A 438 29.13 18.09 16.44
N LEU A 439 27.92 18.23 15.90
CA LEU A 439 27.69 18.94 14.64
C LEU A 439 27.22 20.37 14.87
N SER A 440 27.65 21.28 14.00
CA SER A 440 27.14 22.66 13.93
C SER A 440 26.58 22.99 12.56
N CYS A 441 25.47 23.74 12.54
CA CYS A 441 24.84 24.22 11.31
C CYS A 441 24.64 25.74 11.40
N SER A 442 24.76 26.42 10.26
CA SER A 442 24.56 27.87 10.13
C SER A 442 23.09 28.29 10.12
N MET A 443 22.18 27.33 10.01
CA MET A 443 20.73 27.52 9.96
C MET A 443 20.09 27.23 11.31
N GLY A 444 19.15 28.08 11.72
CA GLY A 444 18.29 27.84 12.89
C GLY A 444 17.06 27.00 12.54
N ASN A 445 15.92 27.30 13.17
CA ASN A 445 14.65 26.67 12.83
C ASN A 445 14.21 27.03 11.41
N MET A 446 13.64 26.05 10.70
CA MET A 446 13.06 26.23 9.37
C MET A 446 11.53 26.29 9.42
N ILE A 447 10.92 26.83 8.36
CA ILE A 447 9.51 26.57 8.07
C ILE A 447 9.32 25.06 7.98
N SER A 448 8.29 24.53 8.66
CA SER A 448 8.03 23.09 8.72
C SER A 448 7.97 22.48 7.31
N GLY A 449 8.90 21.55 7.05
CA GLY A 449 8.99 20.82 5.79
C GLY A 449 8.63 19.35 5.96
N ALA A 450 8.30 18.68 4.86
CA ALA A 450 8.05 17.24 4.87
C ALA A 450 9.31 16.48 5.31
N VAL A 451 9.10 15.39 6.07
CA VAL A 451 10.16 14.49 6.51
C VAL A 451 9.88 13.05 6.08
N ALA A 452 10.93 12.25 5.93
CA ALA A 452 10.87 10.86 5.49
C ALA A 452 11.45 9.91 6.55
N ASP A 453 11.26 8.61 6.33
CA ASP A 453 11.92 7.59 7.14
C ASP A 453 13.44 7.76 6.97
N GLY A 454 14.15 7.71 8.08
CA GLY A 454 15.60 7.86 8.08
C GLY A 454 16.09 9.30 7.94
N THR A 455 15.20 10.29 7.85
CA THR A 455 15.62 11.70 7.87
C THR A 455 16.38 11.99 9.16
N VAL A 456 17.62 12.48 9.03
CA VAL A 456 18.46 12.91 10.14
C VAL A 456 18.28 14.41 10.28
N GLN A 457 17.58 14.82 11.33
CA GLN A 457 17.40 16.22 11.67
C GLN A 457 18.47 16.67 12.65
N LEU A 458 19.04 17.85 12.43
CA LEU A 458 19.94 18.49 13.40
C LEU A 458 19.12 19.42 14.30
N THR A 459 18.85 18.97 15.52
CA THR A 459 18.20 19.80 16.54
C THR A 459 19.22 20.69 17.25
N PRO A 460 18.80 21.68 18.05
CA PRO A 460 19.72 22.49 18.86
C PRO A 460 20.58 21.69 19.84
N GLU A 461 20.10 20.51 20.25
CA GLU A 461 20.77 19.67 21.24
C GLU A 461 21.68 18.64 20.58
N SER A 462 21.13 17.86 19.65
CA SER A 462 21.85 16.80 18.95
C SER A 462 21.10 16.29 17.71
N PRO A 463 21.75 15.50 16.84
CA PRO A 463 21.05 14.86 15.73
C PRO A 463 19.99 13.84 16.19
N ILE A 464 18.88 13.78 15.47
CA ILE A 464 17.83 12.77 15.63
C ILE A 464 17.52 12.11 14.29
N ILE A 465 17.51 10.78 14.26
CA ILE A 465 17.11 9.99 13.09
C ILE A 465 15.61 9.66 13.23
N LEU A 466 14.80 10.07 12.26
CA LEU A 466 13.36 9.81 12.28
C LEU A 466 13.03 8.39 11.81
N LEU A 467 12.12 7.73 12.51
CA LEU A 467 11.73 6.35 12.32
C LEU A 467 10.29 6.22 11.77
N ARG A 468 9.72 5.02 11.87
CA ARG A 468 8.44 4.65 11.25
C ARG A 468 7.23 5.38 11.81
N HIS A 469 7.27 5.78 13.09
CA HIS A 469 6.17 6.49 13.77
C HIS A 469 6.40 8.00 13.88
N ARG A 470 7.40 8.54 13.18
CA ARG A 470 7.70 9.97 13.13
C ARG A 470 6.49 10.83 12.73
N GLN A 471 6.56 12.10 13.09
CA GLN A 471 5.72 13.17 12.53
C GLN A 471 5.89 13.29 11.01
N THR A 472 4.88 13.80 10.31
CA THR A 472 4.90 13.95 8.84
C THR A 472 5.68 15.19 8.37
N THR A 473 5.81 16.20 9.24
CA THR A 473 6.53 17.45 8.98
C THR A 473 7.42 17.83 10.15
N GLY A 474 8.57 18.48 9.91
CA GLY A 474 9.49 18.95 10.95
C GLY A 474 10.12 20.29 10.62
N GLY A 475 10.48 21.05 11.67
CA GLY A 475 11.03 22.41 11.59
C GLY A 475 12.54 22.50 11.80
N TYR A 476 13.28 21.40 11.68
CA TYR A 476 14.74 21.34 11.88
C TYR A 476 15.47 20.96 10.59
N PRO A 477 16.70 21.48 10.35
CA PRO A 477 17.56 21.14 9.22
C PRO A 477 17.67 19.63 8.99
N ARG A 478 17.33 19.17 7.78
CA ARG A 478 17.41 17.75 7.38
C ARG A 478 18.76 17.54 6.70
N ILE A 479 19.75 17.19 7.52
CA ILE A 479 21.17 17.19 7.12
C ILE A 479 21.58 15.92 6.38
N PHE A 480 20.94 14.79 6.68
CA PHE A 480 21.15 13.52 6.00
C PHE A 480 19.83 12.74 5.88
N ASN A 481 19.82 11.69 5.06
CA ASN A 481 18.77 10.68 5.08
C ASN A 481 19.39 9.27 5.02
N VAL A 482 19.06 8.42 6.00
CA VAL A 482 19.41 7.00 5.96
C VAL A 482 18.75 6.35 4.76
N ILE A 483 19.48 5.51 4.02
CA ILE A 483 18.94 4.87 2.82
C ILE A 483 17.84 3.87 3.18
N SER A 484 16.90 3.63 2.27
CA SER A 484 15.79 2.70 2.48
C SER A 484 16.23 1.24 2.69
N ALA A 485 17.43 0.88 2.24
CA ALA A 485 18.01 -0.42 2.56
C ALA A 485 18.26 -0.54 4.08
N ASP A 486 18.83 0.48 4.71
CA ASP A 486 19.40 0.40 6.07
C ASP A 486 18.43 0.82 7.17
N ILE A 487 17.31 1.46 6.82
CA ILE A 487 16.31 1.95 7.78
C ILE A 487 15.80 0.88 8.75
N ASP A 488 15.68 -0.37 8.29
CA ASP A 488 15.18 -1.47 9.13
C ASP A 488 16.24 -1.95 10.13
N LEU A 489 17.53 -1.74 9.84
CA LEU A 489 18.63 -2.05 10.77
C LEU A 489 18.56 -1.15 12.00
N LEU A 490 18.07 0.08 11.86
CA LEU A 490 17.87 1.00 12.99
C LEU A 490 16.88 0.44 14.01
N GLY A 491 15.93 -0.38 13.59
CA GLY A 491 15.01 -1.09 14.48
C GLY A 491 15.70 -2.06 15.44
N GLN A 492 16.98 -2.39 15.23
CA GLN A 492 17.72 -3.30 16.10
C GLN A 492 18.63 -2.61 17.12
N TYR A 493 18.76 -1.28 17.07
CA TYR A 493 19.58 -0.56 18.04
C TYR A 493 18.87 -0.40 19.38
N ALA A 494 19.52 -0.83 20.46
CA ALA A 494 19.14 -0.52 21.84
C ALA A 494 19.77 0.82 22.28
N PRO A 495 19.32 1.42 23.40
CA PRO A 495 19.99 2.58 23.98
C PRO A 495 21.47 2.35 24.29
N ASN A 496 22.27 3.42 24.19
CA ASN A 496 23.70 3.44 24.48
C ASN A 496 24.57 2.53 23.58
N GLN A 497 24.08 2.19 22.38
CA GLN A 497 24.85 1.43 21.41
C GLN A 497 25.61 2.35 20.45
N ALA A 498 26.85 1.98 20.13
CA ALA A 498 27.64 2.69 19.14
C ALA A 498 27.03 2.53 17.75
N ILE A 499 26.96 3.62 16.99
CA ILE A 499 26.44 3.66 15.63
C ILE A 499 27.38 4.48 14.76
N HIS A 500 27.70 3.97 13.58
CA HIS A 500 28.63 4.61 12.65
C HIS A 500 27.96 4.80 11.31
N PHE A 501 28.33 5.85 10.59
CA PHE A 501 27.70 6.21 9.32
C PHE A 501 28.68 6.16 8.16
N LEU A 502 28.14 5.92 6.96
CA LEU A 502 28.88 5.99 5.71
C LEU A 502 28.07 6.80 4.70
N GLN A 503 28.68 7.80 4.08
CA GLN A 503 28.03 8.48 2.96
C GLN A 503 28.07 7.61 1.71
N VAL A 504 26.95 7.53 1.00
CA VAL A 504 26.86 6.85 -0.30
C VAL A 504 26.29 7.79 -1.36
N THR A 505 26.37 7.37 -2.62
CA THR A 505 25.68 8.04 -3.74
C THR A 505 24.24 7.54 -3.87
N LEU A 506 23.39 8.31 -4.57
CA LEU A 506 22.01 7.90 -4.86
C LEU A 506 21.95 6.61 -5.70
N GLU A 507 22.92 6.39 -6.59
CA GLU A 507 23.03 5.18 -7.40
C GLU A 507 23.32 3.96 -6.52
N GLN A 508 24.33 4.03 -5.67
CA GLN A 508 24.64 2.97 -4.69
C GLN A 508 23.45 2.68 -3.77
N ALA A 509 22.75 3.72 -3.30
CA ALA A 509 21.56 3.57 -2.47
C ALA A 509 20.45 2.77 -3.17
N ARG A 510 20.23 3.01 -4.48
CA ARG A 510 19.28 2.24 -5.30
C ARG A 510 19.72 0.79 -5.47
N ASP A 511 21.00 0.54 -5.66
CA ASP A 511 21.54 -0.82 -5.79
C ASP A 511 21.37 -1.61 -4.50
N PHE A 512 21.68 -1.03 -3.35
CA PHE A 512 21.45 -1.69 -2.06
C PHE A 512 19.97 -1.97 -1.81
N ALA A 513 19.06 -1.07 -2.22
CA ALA A 513 17.63 -1.34 -2.14
C ALA A 513 17.21 -2.53 -3.01
N ARG A 514 17.74 -2.64 -4.24
CA ARG A 514 17.50 -3.81 -5.12
C ARG A 514 18.06 -5.10 -4.53
N GLN A 515 19.26 -5.07 -3.97
CA GLN A 515 19.88 -6.24 -3.34
C GLN A 515 19.08 -6.73 -2.13
N LYS A 516 18.53 -5.80 -1.33
CA LYS A 516 17.66 -6.12 -0.19
C LYS A 516 16.37 -6.81 -0.64
N GLU A 517 15.73 -6.31 -1.69
CA GLU A 517 14.55 -6.97 -2.27
C GLU A 517 14.90 -8.33 -2.88
N ALA A 518 15.99 -8.42 -3.64
CA ALA A 518 16.45 -9.69 -4.21
C ALA A 518 16.78 -10.74 -3.13
N ALA A 519 17.21 -10.32 -1.93
CA ALA A 519 17.41 -11.24 -0.81
C ALA A 519 16.10 -11.79 -0.23
N LEU A 520 15.02 -11.00 -0.25
CA LEU A 520 13.69 -11.46 0.13
C LEU A 520 13.03 -12.30 -0.97
N ASP A 521 13.30 -11.98 -2.24
CA ASP A 521 12.78 -12.75 -3.39
C ASP A 521 13.19 -14.22 -3.34
N LYS A 522 14.39 -14.52 -2.82
CA LYS A 522 14.85 -15.91 -2.59
C LYS A 522 13.97 -16.72 -1.63
N LEU A 523 13.06 -16.08 -0.90
CA LEU A 523 12.11 -16.71 0.03
C LEU A 523 10.68 -16.72 -0.51
N ARG A 524 10.45 -16.19 -1.72
CA ARG A 524 9.13 -16.16 -2.38
C ARG A 524 8.87 -17.40 -3.24
N ASP A 525 9.93 -18.09 -3.65
CA ASP A 525 9.93 -19.38 -4.33
C ASP A 525 9.94 -20.53 -3.30
#